data_AF-Q48984-F1
#
_entry.id   AF-Q48984-F1
#
_cell.length_a   1.000
_cell.length_b   1.000
_cell.length_c   1.000
_cell.angle_alpha   90.00
_cell.angle_beta   90.00
_cell.angle_gamma   90.00
#
_symmetry.space_group_name_H-M   'P 1'
#
loop_
_entity.id
_entity.type
_entity.pdbx_description
1 polymer ?
#
loop_
_entity_poly.entity_id
_entity_poly.type
_entity_poly.pdbx_seq_one_letter_code
_entity_poly.pdbx_strand_id
1 'polypeptide(L)'
;NDVGTQYRTGVYYTDINDKKVIELAFLEYKKKYDEFYVELEELKNYMTAEDYHQDYLDKNPTGYCHVNLNVDFNLTDKEQELIKLIRKELSLDELSLNVLKYSATEKPHTSEFNDEHRKGIYVEKITGEVLFASNTKFNAGCGWPSFAAPINNKAVEYKADYSHNMHRVEVRSKTGDNHLGHVFNDGPKEMGGLRYCINGAAIEFIPYEEMEEKGYFEYKKFLD
;
A
#
# COMPACT_ATOMS: atom_id res chain seq x y z
N ASN A 1 1.66 19.76 31.40
CA ASN A 1 2.40 20.20 32.60
C ASN A 1 3.51 19.21 32.98
N ASP A 2 3.35 17.94 32.69
CA ASP A 2 4.37 16.93 32.96
C ASP A 2 5.56 17.08 32.00
N VAL A 3 6.77 17.25 32.55
CA VAL A 3 8.01 17.49 31.80
C VAL A 3 9.14 16.67 32.43
N GLY A 4 9.91 15.98 31.59
CA GLY A 4 11.02 15.12 32.00
C GLY A 4 11.16 13.89 31.11
N THR A 5 12.32 13.24 31.14
CA THR A 5 12.62 12.07 30.30
C THR A 5 11.73 10.86 30.61
N GLN A 6 11.16 10.79 31.81
CA GLN A 6 10.18 9.80 32.23
C GLN A 6 8.83 9.91 31.52
N TYR A 7 8.55 11.05 30.87
CA TYR A 7 7.32 11.30 30.11
C TYR A 7 7.53 11.29 28.58
N ARG A 8 8.69 10.85 28.11
CA ARG A 8 8.94 10.72 26.66
C ARG A 8 7.97 9.71 26.06
N THR A 9 7.55 9.94 24.82
CA THR A 9 6.66 9.05 24.09
C THR A 9 7.45 7.92 23.45
N GLY A 10 6.97 6.69 23.59
CA GLY A 10 7.63 5.51 23.03
C GLY A 10 6.67 4.36 22.82
N VAL A 11 6.98 3.52 21.82
CA VAL A 11 6.36 2.22 21.59
C VAL A 11 7.45 1.17 21.77
N TYR A 12 7.26 0.28 22.74
CA TYR A 12 8.22 -0.75 23.08
C TYR A 12 7.65 -2.13 22.74
N TYR A 13 8.30 -2.86 21.84
CA TYR A 13 7.84 -4.19 21.41
C TYR A 13 8.65 -5.30 22.08
N THR A 14 8.00 -6.44 22.32
CA THR A 14 8.65 -7.68 22.81
C THR A 14 8.76 -8.74 21.72
N ASP A 15 7.82 -8.76 20.77
CA ASP A 15 7.87 -9.64 19.61
C ASP A 15 8.50 -8.91 18.42
N ILE A 16 9.56 -9.48 17.86
CA ILE A 16 10.23 -8.94 16.67
C ILE A 16 9.31 -8.95 15.44
N ASN A 17 8.29 -9.82 15.41
CA ASN A 17 7.31 -9.88 14.32
C ASN A 17 6.40 -8.65 14.31
N ASP A 18 6.14 -8.03 15.47
CA ASP A 18 5.34 -6.81 15.56
C ASP A 18 6.10 -5.58 15.05
N LYS A 19 7.44 -5.62 15.09
CA LYS A 19 8.29 -4.49 14.69
C LYS A 19 7.91 -3.97 13.31
N LYS A 20 7.76 -4.85 12.32
CA LYS A 20 7.46 -4.45 10.93
C LYS A 20 6.08 -3.79 10.82
N VAL A 21 5.08 -4.29 11.57
CA VAL A 21 3.74 -3.68 11.63
C VAL A 21 3.83 -2.26 12.20
N ILE A 22 4.56 -2.11 13.31
CA ILE A 22 4.74 -0.82 13.99
C ILE A 22 5.49 0.16 13.11
N GLU A 23 6.55 -0.27 12.43
CA GLU A 23 7.33 0.57 11.50
C GLU A 23 6.45 1.09 10.35
N LEU A 24 5.61 0.24 9.76
CA LEU A 24 4.67 0.67 8.71
C LEU A 24 3.64 1.68 9.23
N ALA A 25 3.08 1.46 10.43
CA ALA A 25 2.20 2.44 11.05
C ALA A 25 2.94 3.77 11.32
N PHE A 26 4.16 3.70 11.84
CA PHE A 26 5.01 4.88 12.09
C PHE A 26 5.28 5.67 10.83
N LEU A 27 5.56 5.00 9.70
CA LEU A 27 5.76 5.66 8.41
C LEU A 27 4.53 6.48 7.99
N GLU A 28 3.32 5.94 8.17
CA GLU A 28 2.09 6.66 7.84
C GLU A 28 1.77 7.80 8.81
N TYR A 29 2.07 7.64 10.09
CA TYR A 29 1.90 8.73 11.06
C TYR A 29 2.95 9.84 10.87
N LYS A 30 4.20 9.51 10.55
CA LYS A 30 5.26 10.48 10.25
C LYS A 30 4.91 11.40 9.08
N LYS A 31 4.14 10.94 8.10
CA LYS A 31 3.65 11.78 6.99
C LYS A 31 2.66 12.87 7.43
N LYS A 32 2.00 12.70 8.59
CA LYS A 32 0.96 13.61 9.08
C LYS A 32 1.51 14.75 9.94
N TYR A 33 2.76 14.65 10.38
CA TYR A 33 3.37 15.59 11.32
C TYR A 33 4.73 16.04 10.82
N ASP A 34 5.01 17.34 10.91
CA ASP A 34 6.33 17.90 10.57
C ASP A 34 7.42 17.37 11.51
N GLU A 35 7.03 17.11 12.77
CA GLU A 35 7.89 16.56 13.81
C GLU A 35 7.26 15.30 14.41
N PHE A 36 8.02 14.21 14.48
CA PHE A 36 7.57 12.94 15.06
C PHE A 36 8.70 12.35 15.92
N TYR A 37 8.53 12.41 17.24
CA TYR A 37 9.55 12.04 18.23
C TYR A 37 9.25 10.78 19.05
N VAL A 38 8.18 10.05 18.70
CA VAL A 38 7.86 8.78 19.38
C VAL A 38 8.98 7.78 19.09
N GLU A 39 9.67 7.30 20.12
CA GLU A 39 10.73 6.30 19.97
C GLU A 39 10.14 4.91 19.71
N LEU A 40 10.86 4.10 18.92
CA LEU A 40 10.53 2.70 18.67
C LEU A 40 11.73 1.84 19.05
N GLU A 41 11.64 1.14 20.16
CA GLU A 41 12.71 0.28 20.68
C GLU A 41 12.18 -1.09 21.12
N GLU A 42 13.08 -2.08 21.15
CA GLU A 42 12.80 -3.34 21.84
C GLU A 42 12.71 -3.09 23.35
N LEU A 43 11.71 -3.69 24.02
CA LEU A 43 11.54 -3.58 25.45
C LEU A 43 12.69 -4.30 26.17
N LYS A 44 13.62 -3.51 26.74
CA LYS A 44 14.78 -4.06 27.47
C LYS A 44 14.45 -4.47 28.91
N ASN A 45 13.71 -3.62 29.63
CA ASN A 45 13.32 -3.84 31.02
C ASN A 45 11.96 -3.19 31.27
N TYR A 46 11.11 -3.84 32.08
CA TYR A 46 9.87 -3.27 32.59
C TYR A 46 9.82 -3.49 34.10
N MET A 47 9.84 -2.40 34.87
CA MET A 47 9.71 -2.44 36.33
C MET A 47 8.29 -2.00 36.68
N THR A 48 7.50 -2.93 37.23
CA THR A 48 6.14 -2.62 37.68
C THR A 48 6.18 -1.56 38.77
N ALA A 49 5.37 -0.52 38.63
CA ALA A 49 5.22 0.51 39.65
C ALA A 49 4.51 -0.03 40.91
N GLU A 50 4.66 0.67 42.03
CA GLU A 50 4.05 0.32 43.31
C GLU A 50 2.51 0.26 43.23
N ASP A 51 1.89 -0.49 44.14
CA ASP A 51 0.43 -0.75 44.14
C ASP A 51 -0.45 0.51 44.18
N TYR A 52 0.07 1.63 44.69
CA TYR A 52 -0.68 2.88 44.72
C TYR A 52 -0.79 3.57 43.35
N HIS A 53 0.07 3.19 42.39
CA HIS A 53 0.01 3.67 41.01
C HIS A 53 -0.88 2.81 40.10
N GLN A 54 -1.05 1.53 40.43
CA GLN A 54 -1.92 0.62 39.67
C GLN A 54 -3.38 1.08 39.80
N ASP A 55 -4.13 1.12 38.70
CA ASP A 55 -5.54 1.54 38.67
C ASP A 55 -5.80 2.87 39.42
N TYR A 56 -4.86 3.81 39.31
CA TYR A 56 -4.84 5.04 40.12
C TYR A 56 -6.15 5.83 40.02
N LEU A 57 -6.74 5.96 38.82
CA LEU A 57 -7.96 6.73 38.60
C LEU A 57 -9.23 5.99 39.05
N ASP A 58 -9.22 4.66 39.10
CA ASP A 58 -10.32 3.90 39.72
C ASP A 58 -10.32 4.09 41.25
N LYS A 59 -9.12 4.12 41.84
CA LYS A 59 -8.92 4.38 43.28
C LYS A 59 -9.16 5.86 43.64
N ASN A 60 -8.85 6.78 42.72
CA ASN A 60 -8.94 8.22 42.90
C ASN A 60 -9.69 8.86 41.72
N PRO A 61 -11.04 8.80 41.68
CA PRO A 61 -11.82 9.26 40.52
C PRO A 61 -11.66 10.74 40.15
N THR A 62 -11.22 11.57 41.11
CA THR A 62 -10.91 12.99 40.90
C THR A 62 -9.40 13.28 40.89
N GLY A 63 -8.59 12.24 40.72
CA GLY A 63 -7.13 12.34 40.62
C GLY A 63 -6.71 13.13 39.37
N TYR A 64 -5.45 13.55 39.35
CA TYR A 64 -4.89 14.28 38.20
C TYR A 64 -4.94 13.41 36.94
N CYS A 65 -5.50 13.94 35.86
CA CYS A 65 -5.53 13.32 34.54
C CYS A 65 -5.43 14.39 33.47
N HIS A 66 -4.37 14.34 32.66
CA HIS A 66 -4.19 15.28 31.53
C HIS A 66 -5.00 14.86 30.30
N VAL A 67 -5.25 13.56 30.13
CA VAL A 67 -5.99 12.99 29.00
C VAL A 67 -7.49 13.01 29.26
N ASN A 68 -8.29 13.18 28.22
CA ASN A 68 -9.73 12.99 28.31
C ASN A 68 -10.03 11.48 28.20
N LEU A 69 -10.64 10.90 29.24
CA LEU A 69 -11.01 9.48 29.23
C LEU A 69 -12.35 9.21 28.55
N ASN A 70 -13.16 10.25 28.31
CA ASN A 70 -14.40 10.16 27.54
C ASN A 70 -14.09 10.30 26.04
N VAL A 71 -13.23 9.43 25.52
CA VAL A 71 -12.88 9.35 24.10
C VAL A 71 -13.47 8.09 23.50
N ASP A 72 -13.84 8.17 22.23
CA ASP A 72 -14.20 6.98 21.46
C ASP A 72 -12.94 6.20 21.13
N PHE A 73 -12.84 4.97 21.63
CA PHE A 73 -11.72 4.07 21.36
C PHE A 73 -11.90 3.25 20.07
N ASN A 74 -13.02 3.44 19.36
CA ASN A 74 -13.21 2.80 18.06
C ASN A 74 -12.29 3.42 17.02
N LEU A 75 -11.75 2.55 16.16
CA LEU A 75 -10.94 2.98 15.03
C LEU A 75 -11.81 3.70 14.01
N THR A 76 -11.33 4.84 13.52
CA THR A 76 -11.93 5.54 12.38
C THR A 76 -11.83 4.68 11.12
N ASP A 77 -12.71 4.92 10.14
CA ASP A 77 -12.66 4.22 8.84
C ASP A 77 -11.27 4.33 8.17
N LYS A 78 -10.60 5.47 8.33
CA LYS A 78 -9.24 5.69 7.82
C LYS A 78 -8.21 4.81 8.51
N GLU A 79 -8.32 4.60 9.82
CA GLU A 79 -7.43 3.72 10.56
C GLU A 79 -7.70 2.25 10.24
N GLN A 80 -8.97 1.88 10.07
CA GLN A 80 -9.34 0.52 9.64
C GLN A 80 -8.79 0.22 8.23
N GLU A 81 -8.94 1.14 7.28
CA GLU A 81 -8.35 0.99 5.94
C GLU A 81 -6.82 0.97 5.99
N LEU A 82 -6.18 1.80 6.82
CA LEU A 82 -4.73 1.73 7.01
C LEU A 82 -4.27 0.34 7.50
N ILE A 83 -4.94 -0.22 8.51
CA ILE A 83 -4.62 -1.55 9.03
C ILE A 83 -4.79 -2.61 7.95
N LYS A 84 -5.85 -2.51 7.13
CA LYS A 84 -6.09 -3.40 5.99
C LYS A 84 -4.96 -3.33 4.96
N LEU A 85 -4.50 -2.13 4.60
CA LEU A 85 -3.37 -1.94 3.68
C LEU A 85 -2.07 -2.52 4.23
N ILE A 86 -1.75 -2.25 5.50
CA ILE A 86 -0.56 -2.81 6.17
C ILE A 86 -0.61 -4.34 6.15
N ARG A 87 -1.75 -4.93 6.50
CA ARG A 87 -1.93 -6.39 6.45
C ARG A 87 -1.74 -6.95 5.04
N LYS A 88 -2.29 -6.28 4.02
CA LYS A 88 -2.13 -6.72 2.62
C LYS A 88 -0.67 -6.64 2.19
N GLU A 89 0.03 -5.55 2.50
CA GLU A 89 1.46 -5.39 2.22
C GLU A 89 2.32 -6.48 2.89
N LEU A 90 2.04 -6.79 4.16
CA LEU A 90 2.74 -7.85 4.91
C LEU A 90 2.44 -9.26 4.39
N SER A 91 1.31 -9.45 3.71
CA SER A 91 0.93 -10.73 3.12
C SER A 91 1.51 -10.99 1.73
N LEU A 92 2.16 -9.99 1.12
CA LEU A 92 2.75 -10.15 -0.21
C LEU A 92 3.95 -11.09 -0.19
N ASP A 93 4.12 -11.83 -1.29
CA ASP A 93 5.37 -12.53 -1.57
C ASP A 93 6.52 -11.54 -1.82
N GLU A 94 7.75 -12.02 -1.68
CA GLU A 94 8.96 -11.22 -1.79
C GLU A 94 9.07 -10.49 -3.15
N LEU A 95 8.70 -11.16 -4.25
CA LEU A 95 8.78 -10.55 -5.58
C LEU A 95 7.77 -9.40 -5.71
N SER A 96 6.52 -9.60 -5.30
CA SER A 96 5.49 -8.56 -5.32
C SER A 96 5.88 -7.36 -4.45
N LEU A 97 6.39 -7.60 -3.23
CA LEU A 97 6.87 -6.53 -2.35
C LEU A 97 8.02 -5.76 -2.98
N ASN A 98 9.01 -6.45 -3.54
CA ASN A 98 10.17 -5.83 -4.18
C ASN A 98 9.80 -5.00 -5.40
N VAL A 99 8.86 -5.48 -6.22
CA VAL A 99 8.34 -4.73 -7.36
C VAL A 99 7.62 -3.48 -6.87
N LEU A 100 6.62 -3.61 -5.98
CA LEU A 100 5.76 -2.50 -5.58
C LEU A 100 6.47 -1.43 -4.76
N LYS A 101 7.33 -1.81 -3.81
CA LYS A 101 7.96 -0.88 -2.85
C LYS A 101 9.38 -0.47 -3.20
N TYR A 102 10.14 -1.33 -3.88
CA TYR A 102 11.55 -1.11 -4.15
C TYR A 102 11.86 -0.97 -5.65
N SER A 103 10.82 -0.78 -6.48
CA SER A 103 10.93 -0.58 -7.92
C SER A 103 11.74 -1.68 -8.63
N ALA A 104 11.69 -2.91 -8.12
CA ALA A 104 12.24 -4.07 -8.82
C ALA A 104 11.41 -4.39 -10.07
N THR A 105 11.95 -5.24 -10.94
CA THR A 105 11.25 -5.71 -12.14
C THR A 105 11.29 -7.23 -12.17
N GLU A 106 10.13 -7.87 -12.36
CA GLU A 106 10.05 -9.31 -12.52
C GLU A 106 10.73 -9.76 -13.82
N LYS A 107 11.15 -11.03 -13.88
CA LYS A 107 11.78 -11.56 -15.09
C LYS A 107 10.76 -11.59 -16.24
N PRO A 108 11.19 -11.37 -17.50
CA PRO A 108 10.28 -11.49 -18.64
C PRO A 108 9.73 -12.93 -18.74
N HIS A 109 8.48 -13.05 -19.17
CA HIS A 109 7.72 -14.28 -19.38
C HIS A 109 7.42 -15.11 -18.13
N THR A 110 7.61 -14.57 -16.92
CA THR A 110 7.33 -15.32 -15.68
C THR A 110 5.94 -15.10 -15.11
N SER A 111 5.31 -13.95 -15.39
CA SER A 111 3.96 -13.68 -14.94
C SER A 111 2.93 -14.49 -15.71
N GLU A 112 1.97 -15.09 -15.00
CA GLU A 112 0.79 -15.74 -15.60
C GLU A 112 -0.10 -14.74 -16.35
N PHE A 113 -0.08 -13.46 -15.96
CA PHE A 113 -0.88 -12.42 -16.61
C PHE A 113 -0.36 -12.03 -18.00
N ASN A 114 0.79 -12.55 -18.43
CA ASN A 114 1.22 -12.45 -19.81
C ASN A 114 0.14 -13.05 -20.75
N ASP A 115 -0.35 -14.24 -20.41
CA ASP A 115 -1.29 -15.02 -21.21
C ASP A 115 -2.74 -14.94 -20.71
N GLU A 116 -3.02 -14.06 -19.74
CA GLU A 116 -4.38 -13.79 -19.29
C GLU A 116 -5.15 -12.94 -20.31
N HIS A 117 -6.28 -13.47 -20.81
CA HIS A 117 -7.10 -12.85 -21.86
C HIS A 117 -8.59 -12.83 -21.51
N ARG A 118 -8.98 -13.32 -20.33
CA ARG A 118 -10.37 -13.28 -19.89
C ARG A 118 -10.85 -11.84 -19.75
N LYS A 119 -12.16 -11.64 -19.85
CA LYS A 119 -12.81 -10.36 -19.58
C LYS A 119 -12.67 -10.06 -18.08
N GLY A 120 -12.16 -8.88 -17.71
CA GLY A 120 -11.97 -8.51 -16.31
C GLY A 120 -11.10 -7.27 -16.14
N ILE A 121 -10.75 -6.96 -14.90
CA ILE A 121 -9.90 -5.81 -14.54
C ILE A 121 -8.61 -6.27 -13.85
N TYR A 122 -7.61 -5.41 -13.88
CA TYR A 122 -6.36 -5.58 -13.13
C TYR A 122 -6.29 -4.51 -12.04
N VAL A 123 -6.14 -4.95 -10.80
CA VAL A 123 -6.07 -4.11 -9.62
C VAL A 123 -4.68 -4.14 -9.00
N GLU A 124 -4.28 -3.09 -8.30
CA GLU A 124 -3.01 -3.07 -7.55
C GLU A 124 -3.09 -4.00 -6.34
N LYS A 125 -2.06 -4.81 -6.08
CA LYS A 125 -2.13 -5.85 -5.04
C LYS A 125 -2.30 -5.30 -3.62
N ILE A 126 -1.78 -4.13 -3.27
CA ILE A 126 -1.87 -3.57 -1.90
C ILE A 126 -3.20 -2.83 -1.69
N THR A 127 -3.48 -1.84 -2.54
CA THR A 127 -4.62 -0.93 -2.39
C THR A 127 -5.91 -1.47 -2.96
N GLY A 128 -5.85 -2.43 -3.89
CA GLY A 128 -7.01 -2.87 -4.65
C GLY A 128 -7.54 -1.82 -5.64
N GLU A 129 -6.82 -0.72 -5.85
CA GLU A 129 -7.16 0.30 -6.85
C GLU A 129 -7.20 -0.32 -8.24
N VAL A 130 -8.25 -0.01 -9.02
CA VAL A 130 -8.37 -0.51 -10.39
C VAL A 130 -7.45 0.26 -11.32
N LEU A 131 -6.53 -0.46 -11.97
CA LEU A 131 -5.48 0.13 -12.81
C LEU A 131 -5.77 -0.01 -14.30
N PHE A 132 -6.12 -1.21 -14.74
CA PHE A 132 -6.29 -1.53 -16.16
C PHE A 132 -7.52 -2.40 -16.41
N ALA A 133 -8.02 -2.34 -17.64
CA ALA A 133 -9.13 -3.16 -18.12
C ALA A 133 -8.62 -4.16 -19.16
N SER A 134 -9.20 -5.36 -19.23
CA SER A 134 -8.74 -6.40 -20.16
C SER A 134 -8.88 -6.01 -21.64
N ASN A 135 -9.79 -5.08 -21.99
CA ASN A 135 -9.97 -4.60 -23.36
C ASN A 135 -8.85 -3.67 -23.85
N THR A 136 -8.05 -3.10 -22.94
CA THR A 136 -6.85 -2.33 -23.30
C THR A 136 -5.60 -3.22 -23.30
N LYS A 137 -5.69 -4.47 -22.83
CA LYS A 137 -4.56 -5.41 -22.83
C LYS A 137 -4.28 -5.91 -24.24
N PHE A 138 -3.00 -6.02 -24.59
CA PHE A 138 -2.56 -6.60 -25.87
C PHE A 138 -1.26 -7.39 -25.70
N ASN A 139 -0.95 -8.27 -26.65
CA ASN A 139 0.31 -9.01 -26.66
C ASN A 139 1.41 -8.18 -27.35
N ALA A 140 2.33 -7.62 -26.56
CA ALA A 140 3.47 -6.87 -27.07
C ALA A 140 4.70 -7.74 -27.40
N GLY A 141 4.69 -9.03 -27.03
CA GLY A 141 5.85 -9.91 -27.15
C GLY A 141 7.04 -9.57 -26.25
N CYS A 142 6.91 -8.58 -25.36
CA CYS A 142 8.01 -8.11 -24.50
C CYS A 142 8.23 -8.95 -23.24
N GLY A 143 7.31 -9.85 -22.90
CA GLY A 143 7.40 -10.71 -21.72
C GLY A 143 6.78 -10.15 -20.43
N TRP A 144 6.08 -9.02 -20.51
CA TRP A 144 5.28 -8.48 -19.41
C TRP A 144 3.87 -8.13 -19.87
N PRO A 145 2.85 -8.21 -18.99
CA PRO A 145 1.52 -7.70 -19.26
C PRO A 145 1.58 -6.28 -19.83
N SER A 146 0.96 -6.10 -21.01
CA SER A 146 1.03 -4.85 -21.76
C SER A 146 -0.38 -4.31 -22.01
N PHE A 147 -0.57 -3.02 -21.71
CA PHE A 147 -1.85 -2.32 -21.88
C PHE A 147 -1.68 -1.07 -22.73
N ALA A 148 -2.69 -0.68 -23.48
CA ALA A 148 -2.67 0.53 -24.30
C ALA A 148 -3.01 1.80 -23.51
N ALA A 149 -3.81 1.66 -22.45
CA ALA A 149 -4.24 2.75 -21.58
C ALA A 149 -4.65 2.24 -20.18
N PRO A 150 -4.46 3.05 -19.13
CA PRO A 150 -5.06 2.79 -17.82
C PRO A 150 -6.58 2.93 -17.89
N ILE A 151 -7.27 2.42 -16.88
CA ILE A 151 -8.74 2.44 -16.82
C ILE A 151 -9.30 3.88 -16.79
N ASN A 152 -8.55 4.82 -16.22
CA ASN A 152 -8.80 6.26 -16.30
C ASN A 152 -7.50 7.05 -16.02
N ASN A 153 -7.55 8.37 -16.23
CA ASN A 153 -6.41 9.29 -16.06
C ASN A 153 -5.98 9.53 -14.60
N LYS A 154 -6.74 9.01 -13.63
CA LYS A 154 -6.43 9.13 -12.19
C LYS A 154 -5.86 7.84 -11.61
N ALA A 155 -5.87 6.72 -12.33
CA ALA A 155 -5.44 5.43 -11.79
C ALA A 155 -3.91 5.33 -11.64
N VAL A 156 -3.15 6.09 -12.42
CA VAL A 156 -1.68 6.02 -12.43
C VAL A 156 -1.03 7.40 -12.41
N GLU A 157 0.17 7.45 -11.85
CA GLU A 157 1.10 8.58 -11.93
C GLU A 157 2.33 8.25 -12.77
N TYR A 158 2.97 9.30 -13.28
CA TYR A 158 4.15 9.21 -14.12
C TYR A 158 5.33 9.89 -13.46
N LYS A 159 6.48 9.20 -13.44
CA LYS A 159 7.72 9.73 -12.89
C LYS A 159 8.85 9.53 -13.89
N ALA A 160 9.69 10.55 -14.06
CA ALA A 160 10.87 10.43 -14.89
C ALA A 160 11.86 9.44 -14.25
N ASP A 161 12.31 8.46 -15.03
CA ASP A 161 13.25 7.42 -14.60
C ASP A 161 14.52 7.47 -15.44
N TYR A 162 15.64 7.77 -14.77
CA TYR A 162 16.99 7.85 -15.34
C TYR A 162 17.87 6.64 -14.98
N SER A 163 17.28 5.61 -14.36
CA SER A 163 18.00 4.38 -14.01
C SER A 163 18.55 3.67 -15.25
N HIS A 164 19.60 2.88 -15.04
CA HIS A 164 20.26 2.10 -16.10
C HIS A 164 20.72 2.92 -17.31
N ASN A 165 20.97 4.22 -17.11
CA ASN A 165 21.42 5.16 -18.15
C ASN A 165 20.43 5.27 -19.34
N MET A 166 19.14 5.08 -19.07
CA MET A 166 18.05 5.24 -20.02
C MET A 166 17.15 6.40 -19.60
N HIS A 167 16.39 6.97 -20.53
CA HIS A 167 15.30 7.91 -20.21
C HIS A 167 13.97 7.19 -20.41
N ARG A 168 13.34 6.77 -19.31
CA ARG A 168 12.03 6.09 -19.30
C ARG A 168 11.04 6.89 -18.46
N VAL A 169 9.77 6.51 -18.59
CA VAL A 169 8.68 7.04 -17.76
C VAL A 169 8.17 5.89 -16.90
N GLU A 170 8.46 5.95 -15.60
CA GLU A 170 7.92 5.04 -14.60
C GLU A 170 6.43 5.28 -14.43
N VAL A 171 5.67 4.19 -14.29
CA VAL A 171 4.24 4.18 -13.99
C VAL A 171 4.05 3.67 -12.56
N ARG A 172 3.35 4.46 -11.74
CA ARG A 172 3.05 4.16 -10.33
C ARG A 172 1.55 4.20 -10.07
N SER A 173 1.03 3.45 -9.11
CA SER A 173 -0.38 3.56 -8.70
C SER A 173 -0.62 4.90 -8.03
N LYS A 174 -1.78 5.52 -8.27
CA LYS A 174 -2.08 6.85 -7.72
C LYS A 174 -2.31 6.81 -6.21
N THR A 175 -3.06 5.81 -5.73
CA THR A 175 -3.46 5.73 -4.33
C THR A 175 -2.31 5.28 -3.43
N GLY A 176 -1.54 4.30 -3.90
CA GLY A 176 -0.47 3.67 -3.11
C GLY A 176 0.92 4.26 -3.32
N ASP A 177 1.12 5.07 -4.36
CA ASP A 177 2.45 5.46 -4.87
C ASP A 177 3.38 4.24 -4.99
N ASN A 178 2.86 3.11 -5.48
CA ASN A 178 3.62 1.87 -5.65
C ASN A 178 4.07 1.72 -7.10
N HIS A 179 5.27 1.18 -7.31
CA HIS A 179 5.80 0.95 -8.65
C HIS A 179 5.01 -0.16 -9.38
N LEU A 180 4.62 0.11 -10.62
CA LEU A 180 3.91 -0.83 -11.48
C LEU A 180 4.78 -1.30 -12.65
N GLY A 181 5.51 -0.36 -13.27
CA GLY A 181 6.35 -0.62 -14.43
C GLY A 181 6.69 0.66 -15.19
N HIS A 182 6.62 0.62 -16.52
CA HIS A 182 6.99 1.74 -17.38
C HIS A 182 6.02 1.91 -18.55
N VAL A 183 5.94 3.14 -19.08
CA VAL A 183 5.18 3.44 -20.30
C VAL A 183 6.12 3.82 -21.44
N PHE A 184 5.82 3.31 -22.63
CA PHE A 184 6.55 3.51 -23.87
C PHE A 184 5.62 4.01 -24.98
N ASN A 185 6.19 4.60 -26.02
CA ASN A 185 5.48 5.14 -27.20
C ASN A 185 5.55 4.21 -28.42
N ASP A 186 5.75 2.91 -28.18
CA ASP A 186 5.88 1.84 -29.18
C ASP A 186 4.64 0.91 -29.20
N GLY A 187 3.51 1.38 -28.66
CA GLY A 187 2.26 0.62 -28.63
C GLY A 187 1.48 0.66 -29.96
N PRO A 188 0.37 -0.11 -30.05
CA PRO A 188 -0.48 -0.13 -31.23
C PRO A 188 -1.06 1.26 -31.52
N LYS A 189 -0.84 1.78 -32.74
CA LYS A 189 -1.24 3.14 -33.12
C LYS A 189 -2.75 3.32 -33.08
N GLU A 190 -3.49 2.29 -33.47
CA GLU A 190 -4.96 2.21 -33.43
C GLU A 190 -5.53 2.29 -32.01
N MET A 191 -4.73 2.01 -30.97
CA MET A 191 -5.10 2.12 -29.56
C MET A 191 -4.47 3.33 -28.86
N GLY A 192 -3.90 4.27 -29.61
CA GLY A 192 -3.29 5.50 -29.08
C GLY A 192 -1.76 5.49 -29.02
N GLY A 193 -1.09 4.39 -29.40
CA GLY A 193 0.36 4.33 -29.57
C GLY A 193 1.18 4.20 -28.28
N LEU A 194 0.54 4.09 -27.12
CA LEU A 194 1.22 3.87 -25.84
C LEU A 194 1.23 2.39 -25.47
N ARG A 195 2.30 1.98 -24.77
CA ARG A 195 2.44 0.65 -24.17
C ARG A 195 2.83 0.78 -22.71
N TYR A 196 1.89 0.44 -21.84
CA TYR A 196 2.09 0.30 -20.41
C TYR A 196 2.60 -1.11 -20.14
N CYS A 197 3.90 -1.25 -19.91
CA CYS A 197 4.58 -2.49 -19.61
C CYS A 197 4.61 -2.68 -18.09
N ILE A 198 3.75 -3.54 -17.58
CA ILE A 198 3.45 -3.64 -16.15
C ILE A 198 3.92 -4.98 -15.61
N ASN A 199 4.53 -4.98 -14.44
CA ASN A 199 4.89 -6.20 -13.73
C ASN A 199 3.61 -6.94 -13.29
N GLY A 200 3.48 -8.22 -13.64
CA GLY A 200 2.42 -9.08 -13.12
C GLY A 200 2.45 -9.20 -11.60
N ALA A 201 3.64 -9.22 -11.01
CA ALA A 201 3.83 -9.20 -9.57
C ALA A 201 3.21 -7.97 -8.86
N ALA A 202 2.95 -6.87 -9.58
CA ALA A 202 2.33 -5.67 -9.01
C ALA A 202 0.79 -5.70 -9.02
N ILE A 203 0.18 -6.60 -9.79
CA ILE A 203 -1.26 -6.57 -10.09
C ILE A 203 -1.95 -7.89 -9.73
N GLU A 204 -3.26 -7.84 -9.54
CA GLU A 204 -4.14 -9.00 -9.39
C GLU A 204 -5.25 -8.90 -10.43
N PHE A 205 -5.61 -10.02 -11.08
CA PHE A 205 -6.69 -10.06 -12.06
C PHE A 205 -8.01 -10.42 -11.39
N ILE A 206 -9.05 -9.62 -11.64
CA ILE A 206 -10.41 -9.88 -11.19
C ILE A 206 -11.29 -10.20 -12.42
N PRO A 207 -11.74 -11.46 -12.58
CA PRO A 207 -12.63 -11.86 -13.67
C PRO A 207 -13.95 -11.09 -13.64
N TYR A 208 -14.53 -10.82 -14.82
CA TYR A 208 -15.78 -10.06 -14.97
C TYR A 208 -16.94 -10.61 -14.13
N GLU A 209 -16.99 -11.93 -13.98
CA GLU A 209 -18.00 -12.66 -13.22
C GLU A 209 -17.88 -12.41 -11.71
N GLU A 210 -16.67 -12.16 -11.20
CA GLU A 210 -16.39 -11.93 -9.78
C GLU A 210 -16.40 -10.45 -9.38
N MET A 211 -16.41 -9.54 -10.36
CA MET A 211 -16.28 -8.09 -10.10
C MET A 211 -17.35 -7.55 -9.16
N GLU A 212 -18.60 -8.01 -9.28
CA GLU A 212 -19.69 -7.49 -8.45
C GLU A 212 -19.55 -7.94 -6.99
N GLU A 213 -19.31 -9.23 -6.76
CA GLU A 213 -19.09 -9.80 -5.43
C GLU A 213 -17.89 -9.15 -4.72
N LYS A 214 -16.84 -8.82 -5.48
CA LYS A 214 -15.63 -8.18 -4.97
C LYS A 214 -15.72 -6.65 -4.87
N GLY A 215 -16.89 -6.07 -5.12
CA GLY A 215 -17.13 -4.63 -4.95
C GLY A 215 -16.67 -3.73 -6.11
N TYR A 216 -16.39 -4.31 -7.27
CA TYR A 216 -15.94 -3.63 -8.49
C TYR A 216 -17.03 -3.45 -9.55
N PHE A 217 -18.31 -3.50 -9.16
CA PHE A 217 -19.46 -3.39 -10.07
C PHE A 217 -19.38 -2.18 -11.02
N GLU A 218 -19.00 -1.01 -10.50
CA GLU A 218 -18.94 0.25 -11.27
C GLU A 218 -17.95 0.22 -12.44
N TYR A 219 -16.99 -0.71 -12.41
CA TYR A 219 -15.95 -0.84 -13.43
C TYR A 219 -16.34 -1.75 -14.59
N LYS A 220 -17.46 -2.49 -14.50
CA LYS A 220 -17.93 -3.36 -15.60
C LYS A 220 -18.19 -2.58 -16.89
N LYS A 221 -18.64 -1.33 -16.79
CA LYS A 221 -18.85 -0.40 -17.92
C LYS A 221 -17.61 -0.15 -18.78
N PHE A 222 -16.40 -0.40 -18.25
CA PHE A 222 -15.16 -0.26 -19.00
C PHE A 222 -14.81 -1.49 -19.83
N LEU A 223 -15.59 -2.57 -19.72
CA LEU A 223 -15.34 -3.85 -20.38
C LEU A 223 -16.44 -4.21 -21.40
N ASP A 224 -17.50 -3.41 -21.47
CA ASP A 224 -18.65 -3.63 -22.36
C ASP A 224 -18.44 -3.07 -23.77
#